data_AF-A0A0J7HY98-F1
#
_entry.id   AF-A0A0J7HY98-F1
#
_cell.length_a   1.000
_cell.length_b   1.000
_cell.length_c   1.000
_cell.angle_alpha   90.00
_cell.angle_beta   90.00
_cell.angle_gamma   90.00
#
_symmetry.space_group_name_H-M   'P 1'
#
loop_
_entity.id
_entity.type
_entity.pdbx_description
1 polymer ?
#
loop_
_entity_poly.entity_id
_entity_poly.type
_entity_poly.pdbx_seq_one_letter_code
_entity_poly.pdbx_strand_id
1 'polypeptide(L)'
;MGYFLIDLLFRVPVKYIFDKREKCIYRKLFFTQKIMNFDEMTYFINEDSGGYYYVIGKKRNQFVKNYRISNYFSGSAASRIKEDEFQNTILFPVLDALNVPMNRPQ
;
A
#
# COMPACT_ATOMS: atom_id res chain seq x y z
N MET A 1 28.96 -7.19 1.71
CA MET A 1 28.38 -6.53 2.91
C MET A 1 27.38 -5.40 2.59
N GLY A 2 26.94 -5.19 1.34
CA GLY A 2 25.93 -4.15 1.01
C GLY A 2 24.47 -4.63 1.03
N TYR A 3 24.23 -5.91 0.74
CA TYR A 3 22.88 -6.48 0.65
C TYR A 3 22.17 -6.64 2.00
N PHE A 4 22.91 -6.67 3.11
CA PHE A 4 22.35 -6.87 4.45
C PHE A 4 21.62 -5.62 5.00
N LEU A 5 22.08 -4.43 4.64
CA LEU A 5 21.44 -3.16 5.02
C LEU A 5 20.12 -2.94 4.30
N ILE A 6 20.04 -3.41 3.05
CA ILE A 6 18.82 -3.37 2.24
C ILE A 6 17.77 -4.30 2.87
N ASP A 7 18.14 -5.54 3.21
CA ASP A 7 17.26 -6.51 3.88
C ASP A 7 16.75 -6.01 5.24
N LEU A 8 17.62 -5.35 6.02
CA LEU A 8 17.25 -4.81 7.32
C LEU A 8 16.28 -3.61 7.20
N LEU A 9 16.45 -2.76 6.18
CA LEU A 9 15.54 -1.64 5.91
C LEU A 9 14.16 -2.12 5.45
N PHE A 10 14.10 -3.25 4.72
CA PHE A 10 12.86 -3.89 4.30
C PHE A 10 12.09 -4.56 5.45
N ARG A 11 12.76 -4.93 6.54
CA ARG A 11 12.11 -5.50 7.74
C ARG A 11 11.52 -4.43 8.67
N VAL A 12 11.86 -3.16 8.49
CA VAL A 12 11.31 -2.08 9.32
C VAL A 12 9.82 -1.88 8.98
N PRO A 13 8.90 -1.98 9.95
CA PRO A 13 7.48 -1.81 9.71
C PRO A 13 7.20 -0.37 9.26
N VAL A 14 6.99 -0.19 7.96
CA VAL A 14 6.58 1.10 7.39
C VAL A 14 5.15 1.36 7.82
N LYS A 15 4.93 2.45 8.57
CA LYS A 15 3.58 2.88 8.96
C LYS A 15 3.09 3.95 8.01
N TYR A 16 1.87 3.79 7.52
CA TYR A 16 1.19 4.81 6.74
C TYR A 16 0.13 5.49 7.60
N ILE A 17 0.13 6.82 7.61
CA ILE A 17 -0.83 7.63 8.34
C ILE A 17 -1.67 8.36 7.31
N PHE A 18 -2.97 8.07 7.32
CA PHE A 18 -3.96 8.71 6.47
C PHE A 18 -4.63 9.81 7.27
N ASP A 19 -4.26 11.07 7.03
CA ASP A 19 -4.85 12.21 7.71
C ASP A 19 -6.08 12.72 6.94
N LYS A 20 -7.26 12.53 7.53
CA LYS A 20 -8.54 12.95 6.95
C LYS A 20 -8.72 14.47 6.94
N ARG A 21 -8.10 15.21 7.88
CA ARG A 21 -8.23 16.67 8.00
C ARG A 21 -7.45 17.37 6.91
N GLU A 22 -6.19 16.98 6.74
CA GLU A 22 -5.31 17.58 5.73
C GLU A 22 -5.45 16.92 4.36
N LYS A 23 -6.18 15.80 4.26
CA LYS A 23 -6.30 14.98 3.05
C LYS A 23 -4.93 14.56 2.51
N CYS A 24 -4.05 14.12 3.42
CA CYS A 24 -2.65 13.81 3.15
C CYS A 24 -2.27 12.43 3.66
N ILE A 25 -1.44 11.73 2.89
CA ILE A 25 -0.86 10.44 3.26
C ILE A 25 0.59 10.69 3.66
N TYR A 26 0.92 10.24 4.87
CA TYR A 26 2.25 10.31 5.43
C TYR A 26 2.83 8.91 5.56
N ARG A 27 4.13 8.79 5.28
CA ARG A 27 4.92 7.58 5.54
C ARG A 27 5.78 7.84 6.76
N LYS A 28 5.72 6.93 7.73
CA LYS A 28 6.55 6.96 8.93
C LYS A 28 7.48 5.74 8.93
N LEU A 29 8.77 6.02 8.80
CA LEU A 29 9.84 5.04 8.98
C LEU A 29 10.63 5.39 10.26
N PHE A 30 11.42 6.47 10.19
CA PHE A 30 12.03 7.15 11.33
C PHE A 30 11.49 8.58 11.48
N PHE A 31 11.29 9.26 10.36
CA PHE A 31 10.62 10.55 10.28
C PHE A 31 9.27 10.41 9.55
N THR A 32 8.31 11.25 9.92
CA THR A 32 7.03 11.36 9.22
C THR A 32 7.24 12.24 7.99
N GLN A 33 7.15 11.66 6.80
CA GLN A 33 7.26 12.38 5.55
C GLN A 33 5.96 12.31 4.77
N LYS A 34 5.52 13.46 4.26
CA LYS A 34 4.37 13.54 3.36
C LYS A 34 4.73 12.89 2.03
N ILE A 35 4.01 11.84 1.64
CA ILE A 35 4.28 11.12 0.40
C ILE A 35 3.34 11.54 -0.73
N MET A 36 2.05 11.76 -0.44
CA MET A 36 1.04 12.16 -1.43
C MET A 36 -0.20 12.76 -0.76
N ASN A 37 -1.01 13.47 -1.54
CA ASN A 37 -2.35 13.89 -1.14
C ASN A 37 -3.38 12.79 -1.48
N PHE A 38 -4.55 12.85 -0.85
CA PHE A 38 -5.66 11.93 -1.09
C PHE A 38 -6.15 11.97 -2.54
N ASP A 39 -6.29 13.17 -3.11
CA ASP A 39 -6.76 13.39 -4.49
C ASP A 39 -5.86 12.77 -5.55
N GLU A 40 -4.56 12.67 -5.25
CA GLU A 40 -3.56 12.15 -6.17
C GLU A 40 -3.26 10.66 -5.97
N MET A 41 -3.91 10.02 -4.99
CA MET A 41 -3.68 8.63 -4.65
C MET A 41 -4.38 7.71 -5.65
N THR A 42 -3.64 6.73 -6.15
CA THR A 42 -4.17 5.63 -6.96
C THR A 42 -3.69 4.31 -6.35
N TYR A 43 -4.49 3.27 -6.46
CA TYR A 43 -4.10 1.93 -6.06
C TYR A 43 -3.91 1.07 -7.30
N PHE A 44 -2.93 0.17 -7.27
CA PHE A 44 -2.76 -0.84 -8.29
C PHE A 44 -2.19 -2.11 -7.68
N ILE A 45 -2.48 -3.23 -8.33
CA ILE A 45 -1.94 -4.53 -7.99
C ILE A 45 -0.69 -4.73 -8.82
N ASN A 46 0.40 -5.07 -8.16
CA ASN A 46 1.65 -5.42 -8.83
C ASN A 46 1.84 -6.92 -8.72
N GLU A 47 1.87 -7.61 -9.86
CA GLU A 47 2.11 -9.04 -9.96
C GLU A 47 3.60 -9.27 -10.14
N ASP A 48 4.20 -10.07 -9.26
CA ASP A 48 5.60 -10.45 -9.36
C ASP A 48 5.71 -11.97 -9.18
N SER A 49 6.30 -12.64 -10.17
CA SER A 49 6.85 -14.00 -10.10
C SER A 49 6.05 -15.02 -9.26
N GLY A 50 4.73 -15.13 -9.51
CA GLY A 50 3.86 -16.14 -8.88
C GLY A 50 3.02 -15.66 -7.68
N GLY A 51 3.01 -14.36 -7.42
CA GLY A 51 2.13 -13.72 -6.45
C GLY A 51 1.93 -12.24 -6.77
N TYR A 52 1.28 -11.54 -5.87
CA TYR A 52 0.95 -10.14 -6.06
C TYR A 52 0.92 -9.39 -4.73
N TYR A 53 0.99 -8.07 -4.84
CA TYR A 53 0.87 -7.18 -3.69
C TYR A 53 0.19 -5.87 -4.09
N TYR A 54 -0.47 -5.26 -3.11
CA TYR A 54 -1.15 -3.98 -3.28
C TYR A 54 -0.17 -2.84 -3.07
N VAL A 55 -0.26 -1.87 -3.97
CA VAL A 55 0.62 -0.72 -4.03
C VAL A 55 -0.22 0.53 -4.18
N ILE A 56 0.16 1.58 -3.46
CA ILE A 56 -0.39 2.91 -3.66
C ILE A 56 0.63 3.77 -4.40
N GLY A 57 0.18 4.51 -5.39
CA GLY A 57 1.01 5.36 -6.21
C GLY A 57 0.40 6.74 -6.39
N LYS A 58 1.24 7.68 -6.81
CA LYS A 58 0.76 9.00 -7.22
C LYS A 58 0.26 8.91 -8.67
N LYS A 59 -0.99 9.28 -8.96
CA LYS A 59 -1.62 9.18 -10.30
C LYS A 59 -0.75 9.75 -11.43
N ARG A 60 -0.11 10.90 -11.22
CA ARG A 60 0.79 11.55 -12.19
C ARG A 60 2.19 10.96 -12.28
N ASN A 61 2.61 10.12 -11.33
CA ASN A 61 3.98 9.58 -11.27
C ASN A 61 4.04 8.17 -10.65
N GLN A 62 3.13 7.31 -11.10
CA GLN A 62 2.84 6.01 -10.49
C GLN A 62 4.04 5.04 -10.54
N PHE A 63 4.91 5.16 -11.54
CA PHE A 63 6.08 4.30 -11.70
C PHE A 63 7.26 4.72 -10.81
N VAL A 64 7.36 6.01 -10.49
CA VAL A 64 8.48 6.56 -9.69
C VAL A 64 8.15 6.60 -8.20
N LYS A 65 6.90 6.92 -7.85
CA LYS A 65 6.45 7.04 -6.45
C LYS A 65 5.37 6.01 -6.14
N ASN A 66 5.79 4.75 -6.11
CA ASN A 66 4.98 3.64 -5.67
C ASN A 66 5.37 3.19 -4.25
N TYR A 67 4.38 2.82 -3.46
CA TYR A 67 4.54 2.44 -2.06
C TYR A 67 3.73 1.18 -1.78
N ARG A 68 4.42 0.11 -1.40
CA ARG A 68 3.78 -1.15 -1.02
C ARG A 68 2.99 -0.97 0.27
N ILE A 69 1.72 -1.35 0.26
CA ILE A 69 0.81 -1.26 1.42
C ILE A 69 0.39 -2.61 1.97
N SER A 70 0.56 -3.69 1.20
CA SER A 70 0.25 -5.04 1.66
C SER A 70 1.48 -5.93 1.74
N ASN A 71 1.33 -7.01 2.49
CA ASN A 71 2.23 -8.15 2.38
C ASN A 71 2.12 -8.81 0.99
N TYR A 72 3.08 -9.67 0.68
CA TYR A 72 3.02 -10.53 -0.49
C TYR A 72 1.90 -11.55 -0.33
N PHE A 73 0.99 -11.58 -1.30
CA PHE A 73 -0.06 -12.57 -1.38
C PHE A 73 0.27 -13.56 -2.50
N SER A 74 0.08 -14.83 -2.20
CA SER A 74 0.17 -15.93 -3.16
C SER A 74 -1.23 -16.43 -3.49
N GLY A 75 -1.37 -17.21 -4.56
CA GLY A 75 -2.64 -17.87 -4.91
C GLY A 75 -3.08 -18.98 -3.95
N SER A 76 -2.37 -19.23 -2.85
CA SER A 76 -2.69 -20.28 -1.88
C SER A 76 -3.92 -19.95 -1.02
N ALA A 77 -4.66 -20.96 -0.57
CA ALA A 77 -5.90 -20.78 0.20
C ALA A 77 -5.70 -19.96 1.49
N ALA A 78 -4.62 -20.22 2.23
CA ALA A 78 -4.30 -19.46 3.44
C ALA A 78 -3.94 -17.99 3.16
N SER A 79 -3.36 -17.71 1.98
CA SER A 79 -3.02 -16.35 1.57
C SER A 79 -4.25 -15.55 1.16
N ARG A 80 -5.23 -16.19 0.49
CA ARG A 80 -6.50 -15.54 0.12
C ARG A 80 -7.30 -15.08 1.33
N ILE A 81 -7.30 -15.85 2.41
CA ILE A 81 -7.97 -15.46 3.66
C ILE A 81 -7.33 -14.20 4.25
N LYS A 82 -5.99 -14.14 4.29
CA LYS A 82 -5.25 -12.96 4.77
C LYS A 82 -5.43 -11.75 3.87
N GLU A 83 -5.55 -11.98 2.57
CA GLU A 83 -5.83 -10.95 1.60
C GLU A 83 -7.23 -10.36 1.80
N ASP A 84 -8.25 -11.21 1.93
CA ASP A 84 -9.62 -10.77 2.20
C ASP A 84 -9.71 -9.98 3.52
N GLU A 85 -9.04 -10.45 4.57
CA GLU A 85 -8.94 -9.74 5.84
C GLU A 85 -8.29 -8.36 5.64
N PHE A 86 -7.18 -8.28 4.90
CA PHE A 86 -6.51 -7.01 4.58
C PHE A 86 -7.41 -6.07 3.77
N GLN A 87 -8.14 -6.61 2.78
CA GLN A 87 -9.03 -5.84 1.94
C GLN A 87 -10.17 -5.24 2.78
N ASN A 88 -10.84 -6.05 3.57
CA ASN A 88 -12.01 -5.65 4.35
C ASN A 88 -11.65 -4.73 5.53
N THR A 89 -10.51 -4.95 6.20
CA THR A 89 -10.14 -4.19 7.40
C THR A 89 -9.34 -2.91 7.11
N ILE A 90 -8.57 -2.88 6.01
CA ILE A 90 -7.63 -1.80 5.73
C ILE A 90 -7.92 -1.16 4.37
N LEU A 91 -7.91 -1.94 3.29
CA LEU A 91 -7.95 -1.37 1.93
C LEU A 91 -9.28 -0.67 1.65
N PHE A 92 -10.42 -1.32 1.91
CA PHE A 92 -11.75 -0.76 1.63
C PHE A 92 -12.06 0.45 2.51
N PRO A 93 -11.86 0.43 3.84
CA PRO A 93 -12.09 1.61 4.67
C PRO A 93 -11.21 2.80 4.28
N VAL A 94 -9.96 2.55 3.89
CA VAL A 94 -9.08 3.61 3.37
C VAL A 94 -9.66 4.16 2.08
N LEU A 95 -10.01 3.33 1.10
CA LEU A 95 -10.47 3.79 -0.20
C LEU A 95 -11.83 4.50 -0.12
N ASP A 96 -12.71 4.06 0.77
CA ASP A 96 -13.97 4.75 1.09
C ASP A 96 -13.71 6.13 1.71
N ALA A 97 -12.79 6.22 2.68
CA ALA A 97 -12.38 7.50 3.26
C ALA A 97 -11.76 8.46 2.22
N LEU A 98 -11.16 7.91 1.16
CA LEU A 98 -10.53 8.65 0.07
C LEU A 98 -11.48 8.97 -1.10
N ASN A 99 -12.70 8.43 -1.12
CA ASN A 99 -13.61 8.48 -2.28
C ASN A 99 -12.94 8.03 -3.59
N VAL A 100 -12.01 7.08 -3.51
CA VAL A 100 -11.32 6.56 -4.70
C VAL A 100 -12.23 5.51 -5.35
N PRO A 101 -12.51 5.61 -6.66
CA PRO A 101 -13.34 4.64 -7.35
C PRO A 101 -12.70 3.25 -7.28
N MET A 102 -13.46 2.29 -6.79
CA MET A 102 -13.03 0.92 -6.52
C MET A 102 -13.80 -0.05 -7.40
N ASN A 103 -13.08 -0.91 -8.12
CA ASN A 103 -13.69 -2.06 -8.77
C ASN A 103 -13.73 -3.20 -7.74
N ARG A 104 -14.79 -3.26 -6.92
CA ARG A 104 -15.00 -4.37 -5.99
C ARG A 104 -15.31 -5.63 -6.81
N PRO A 105 -14.60 -6.76 -6.62
CA PRO A 105 -15.14 -8.03 -7.08
C PRO A 105 -16.48 -8.25 -6.35
N GLN A 106 -17.55 -8.44 -7.11
CA GLN A 106 -18.88 -8.75 -6.57
C GLN A 106 -18.93 -10.18 -6.02
#